data_AF-A0A6V7KKP0-F1
#
_entry.id   AF-A0A6V7KKP0-F1
#
_cell.length_a   1.000
_cell.length_b   1.000
_cell.length_c   1.000
_cell.angle_alpha   90.00
_cell.angle_beta   90.00
_cell.angle_gamma   90.00
#
_symmetry.space_group_name_H-M   'P 1'
#
loop_
_entity.id
_entity.type
_entity.pdbx_description
1 polymer ?
#
loop_
_entity_poly.entity_id
_entity_poly.type
_entity_poly.pdbx_seq_one_letter_code
_entity_poly.pdbx_strand_id
1 'polypeptide(L)'
;KCKKLVDIARKHEIVVACDDVYNLLNYKTTGPPRRLFAYDNPSDADYQGGNVISNGSFSKILSPAIRLGWIEGPPRAINRIRTA
;
A
#
# COMPACT_ATOMS: atom_id res chain seq x y z
N LYS A 1 1.43 -15.72 -2.69
CA LYS A 1 2.08 -15.31 -1.42
C LYS A 1 1.44 -14.03 -0.88
N CYS A 2 1.41 -12.93 -1.64
CA CYS A 2 0.76 -11.68 -1.23
C CYS A 2 -0.72 -11.81 -0.86
N LYS A 3 -1.53 -12.52 -1.67
CA LYS A 3 -2.95 -12.76 -1.34
C LYS A 3 -3.15 -13.43 0.02
N LYS A 4 -2.40 -14.50 0.31
CA LYS A 4 -2.42 -15.17 1.63
C LYS A 4 -2.09 -14.23 2.80
N LEU A 5 -1.19 -13.27 2.59
CA LEU A 5 -0.87 -12.27 3.62
C LEU A 5 -2.05 -11.30 3.84
N VAL A 6 -2.70 -10.85 2.76
CA VAL A 6 -3.93 -10.06 2.83
C VAL A 6 -5.05 -10.83 3.53
N ASP A 7 -5.24 -12.11 3.20
CA ASP A 7 -6.26 -12.97 3.82
C ASP A 7 -6.05 -13.09 5.34
N ILE A 8 -4.78 -13.24 5.78
CA ILE A 8 -4.42 -13.25 7.22
C ILE A 8 -4.69 -11.89 7.85
N ALA A 9 -4.30 -10.80 7.19
CA ALA A 9 -4.52 -9.44 7.68
C ALA A 9 -6.01 -9.14 7.86
N ARG A 10 -6.85 -9.53 6.90
CA ARG A 10 -8.31 -9.43 6.97
C ARG A 10 -8.88 -10.28 8.10
N LYS A 11 -8.49 -11.56 8.17
CA LYS A 11 -8.99 -12.51 9.17
C LYS A 11 -8.70 -12.08 10.61
N HIS A 12 -7.58 -11.43 10.85
CA HIS A 12 -7.12 -11.05 12.18
C HIS A 12 -7.24 -9.54 12.47
N GLU A 13 -7.89 -8.78 11.58
CA GLU A 13 -8.08 -7.33 11.70
C GLU A 13 -6.77 -6.54 11.88
N ILE A 14 -5.68 -7.04 11.28
CA ILE A 14 -4.35 -6.43 11.38
C ILE A 14 -4.19 -5.40 10.26
N VAL A 15 -3.67 -4.22 10.58
CA VAL A 15 -3.27 -3.23 9.57
C VAL A 15 -1.85 -3.54 9.09
N VAL A 16 -1.67 -3.63 7.78
CA VAL A 16 -0.37 -3.86 7.13
C VAL A 16 0.08 -2.56 6.47
N ALA A 17 1.07 -1.91 7.06
CA ALA A 17 1.74 -0.77 6.47
C ALA A 17 2.88 -1.24 5.54
N CYS A 18 2.84 -0.83 4.28
CA CYS A 18 3.81 -1.20 3.24
C CYS A 18 4.68 0.01 2.90
N ASP A 19 5.99 -0.16 3.01
CA ASP A 19 6.96 0.85 2.58
C ASP A 19 7.32 0.63 1.09
N ASP A 20 6.51 1.20 0.19
CA ASP A 20 6.60 0.96 -1.26
C ASP A 20 7.48 2.02 -1.98
N VAL A 21 8.36 2.72 -1.25
CA VAL A 21 9.18 3.85 -1.76
C VAL A 21 10.18 3.46 -2.86
N TYR A 22 10.47 2.16 -3.01
CA TYR A 22 11.36 1.62 -4.03
C TYR A 22 10.62 0.85 -5.14
N ASN A 23 9.29 0.79 -5.09
CA ASN A 23 8.52 -0.03 -6.03
C ASN A 23 8.81 0.33 -7.49
N LEU A 24 9.03 1.61 -7.79
CA LEU A 24 9.32 2.12 -9.13
C LEU A 24 10.78 1.86 -9.58
N LEU A 25 11.71 1.55 -8.68
CA LEU A 25 13.09 1.21 -9.01
C LEU A 25 13.23 -0.27 -9.41
N ASN A 26 12.45 -0.70 -10.41
CA ASN A 26 12.59 -2.02 -10.98
C ASN A 26 13.51 -2.00 -12.21
N TYR A 27 14.66 -2.67 -12.09
CA TYR A 27 15.66 -2.78 -13.16
C TYR A 27 15.38 -3.93 -14.15
N LYS A 28 14.23 -4.63 -14.04
CA LYS A 28 13.80 -5.66 -14.97
C LYS A 28 12.96 -5.07 -16.10
N THR A 29 12.93 -5.75 -17.25
CA THR A 29 12.13 -5.34 -18.43
C THR A 29 10.61 -5.48 -18.24
N THR A 30 10.15 -6.14 -17.17
CA THR A 30 8.74 -6.51 -16.98
C THR A 30 7.90 -5.47 -16.21
N GLY A 31 8.42 -4.26 -15.98
CA GLY A 31 7.75 -3.24 -15.16
C GLY A 31 7.71 -3.60 -13.66
N PRO A 32 7.42 -2.65 -12.76
CA PRO A 32 7.47 -2.87 -11.31
C PRO A 32 6.48 -3.96 -10.86
N PRO A 33 6.84 -4.76 -9.83
CA PRO A 33 5.92 -5.75 -9.29
C PRO A 33 4.64 -5.10 -8.75
N ARG A 34 3.55 -5.85 -8.69
CA ARG A 34 2.33 -5.38 -8.03
C ARG A 34 2.58 -5.22 -6.53
N ARG A 35 2.29 -4.03 -6.01
CA ARG A 35 2.31 -3.71 -4.58
C ARG A 35 1.31 -4.55 -3.81
N LEU A 36 1.55 -4.75 -2.51
CA LEU A 36 0.64 -5.53 -1.65
C LEU A 36 -0.78 -4.92 -1.63
N PHE A 37 -0.88 -3.59 -1.69
CA PHE A 37 -2.14 -2.86 -1.76
C PHE A 37 -3.06 -3.33 -2.91
N ALA A 38 -2.49 -3.70 -4.06
CA ALA A 38 -3.28 -4.18 -5.21
C ALA A 38 -3.93 -5.56 -4.98
N TYR A 39 -3.54 -6.28 -3.93
CA TYR A 39 -4.14 -7.57 -3.56
C TYR A 39 -5.28 -7.40 -2.55
N ASP A 40 -5.46 -6.22 -1.96
CA ASP A 40 -6.56 -5.93 -1.02
C ASP A 40 -7.72 -5.28 -1.78
N ASN A 41 -8.38 -6.08 -2.63
CA ASN A 41 -9.38 -5.59 -3.58
C ASN A 41 -10.74 -5.34 -2.91
N PRO A 42 -11.34 -4.13 -3.04
CA PRO A 42 -12.68 -3.83 -2.56
C PRO A 42 -13.81 -4.69 -3.15
N SER A 43 -13.59 -5.32 -4.31
CA SER A 43 -14.58 -6.21 -4.95
C SER A 43 -14.59 -7.63 -4.39
N ASP A 44 -13.66 -7.98 -3.48
CA ASP A 44 -13.65 -9.30 -2.87
C ASP A 44 -14.82 -9.45 -1.88
N ALA A 45 -15.44 -10.64 -1.83
CA ALA A 45 -16.60 -10.90 -0.97
C ALA A 45 -16.29 -10.78 0.54
N ASP A 46 -15.04 -11.01 0.93
CA ASP A 46 -14.52 -10.90 2.30
C ASP A 46 -13.92 -9.52 2.61
N TYR A 47 -14.06 -8.54 1.73
CA TYR A 47 -13.52 -7.20 1.93
C TYR A 47 -14.29 -6.44 3.02
N GLN A 48 -13.66 -6.27 4.19
CA GLN A 48 -14.23 -5.55 5.33
C GLN A 48 -13.58 -4.17 5.51
N GLY A 49 -13.53 -3.40 4.43
CA GLY A 49 -13.01 -2.03 4.48
C GLY A 49 -11.49 -1.92 4.50
N GLY A 50 -10.79 -2.97 4.07
CA GLY A 50 -9.35 -2.98 3.78
C GLY A 50 -8.43 -2.91 4.99
N ASN A 51 -7.28 -3.55 4.84
CA ASN A 51 -6.26 -3.73 5.87
C ASN A 51 -4.87 -3.31 5.40
N VAL A 52 -4.67 -3.07 4.09
CA VAL A 52 -3.38 -2.69 3.54
C VAL A 52 -3.28 -1.19 3.30
N ILE A 53 -2.19 -0.58 3.78
CA ILE A 53 -1.82 0.81 3.53
C ILE A 53 -0.46 0.81 2.81
N SER A 54 -0.37 1.50 1.68
CA SER A 54 0.85 1.67 0.88
C SER A 54 1.39 3.08 1.04
N ASN A 55 2.66 3.20 1.42
CA ASN A 55 3.40 4.45 1.53
C ASN A 55 4.30 4.65 0.31
N GLY A 56 4.09 5.75 -0.42
CA GLY A 56 4.90 6.16 -1.57
C GLY A 56 5.71 7.42 -1.27
N SER A 57 6.88 7.55 -1.91
CA SER A 57 7.74 8.73 -1.75
C SER A 57 8.47 9.10 -3.04
N PHE A 58 8.63 10.40 -3.27
CA PHE A 58 9.51 10.91 -4.31
C PHE A 58 10.99 10.95 -3.91
N SER A 59 11.32 10.64 -2.66
CA SER A 59 12.69 10.76 -2.13
C SER A 59 13.73 9.92 -2.88
N LYS A 60 13.30 8.79 -3.47
CA LYS A 60 14.19 7.80 -4.12
C LYS A 60 14.15 7.86 -5.65
N ILE A 61 13.22 8.63 -6.21
CA ILE A 61 12.99 8.74 -7.66
C ILE A 61 13.15 10.17 -8.20
N LEU A 62 13.09 11.18 -7.34
CA LEU A 62 13.25 12.59 -7.72
C LEU A 62 14.30 13.28 -6.84
N SER A 63 14.01 13.50 -5.56
CA SER A 63 14.96 14.09 -4.61
C SER A 63 14.46 13.95 -3.18
N PRO A 64 15.32 13.69 -2.18
CA PRO A 64 14.92 13.70 -0.77
C PRO A 64 14.51 15.08 -0.24
N ALA A 65 14.91 16.17 -0.91
CA ALA A 65 14.71 17.55 -0.44
C ALA A 65 13.28 18.07 -0.61
N ILE A 66 12.50 17.51 -1.55
CA ILE A 66 11.13 17.97 -1.84
C ILE A 66 10.11 17.58 -0.77
N ARG A 67 10.47 16.65 0.13
CA ARG A 67 9.62 16.16 1.24
C ARG A 67 8.20 15.75 0.81
N LEU A 68 8.06 15.24 -0.42
CA LEU A 68 6.78 14.87 -1.02
C LEU A 68 6.62 13.36 -1.09
N GLY A 69 5.44 12.89 -0.73
CA GLY A 69 5.02 11.50 -0.78
C GLY A 69 3.50 11.41 -0.76
N TRP A 70 2.98 10.20 -0.73
CA TRP A 70 1.55 9.94 -0.70
C TRP A 70 1.25 8.64 0.03
N ILE A 71 0.02 8.50 0.50
CA ILE A 71 -0.46 7.30 1.19
C ILE A 71 -1.69 6.80 0.42
N GLU A 72 -1.67 5.53 0.07
CA GLU A 72 -2.80 4.80 -0.50
C GLU A 72 -3.31 3.81 0.54
N GLY A 73 -4.63 3.70 0.70
CA GLY A 73 -5.19 2.86 1.74
C GLY A 73 -6.71 2.92 1.76
N PRO A 74 -7.35 2.10 2.61
CA PRO A 74 -8.79 2.12 2.74
C PRO A 74 -9.31 3.47 3.26
N PRO A 75 -10.52 3.91 2.84
CA PRO A 75 -11.09 5.19 3.27
C PRO A 75 -11.12 5.37 4.79
N ARG A 76 -11.36 4.29 5.55
CA ARG A 76 -11.31 4.28 7.03
C ARG A 76 -9.97 4.78 7.57
N ALA A 77 -8.86 4.30 7.01
CA ALA A 77 -7.52 4.67 7.45
C ALA A 77 -7.14 6.07 6.97
N ILE A 78 -7.40 6.38 5.69
CA ILE A 78 -7.07 7.68 5.10
C ILE A 78 -7.81 8.82 5.78
N ASN A 79 -9.10 8.63 6.10
CA ASN A 79 -9.87 9.65 6.81
C ASN A 79 -9.31 9.94 8.21
N ARG A 80 -8.78 8.93 8.91
CA ARG A 80 -8.14 9.14 10.21
C ARG A 80 -6.83 9.91 10.10
N ILE A 81 -6.02 9.62 9.08
CA ILE A 81 -4.75 10.33 8.84
C ILE A 81 -5.00 11.78 8.44
N ARG A 82 -6.04 12.05 7.63
CA ARG A 82 -6.38 13.41 7.20
C ARG A 82 -6.84 14.32 8.35
N THR A 83 -7.45 13.74 9.38
CA THR A 83 -7.97 14.49 10.53
C THR A 83 -6.94 14.61 11.67
N ALA A 84 -5.80 13.92 11.56
CA ALA A 84 -4.67 14.06 12.48
C ALA A 84 -3.82 15.29 12.10
#